data_AF-A0A9Q0K393-F1
#
_entry.id   AF-A0A9Q0K393-F1
#
_cell.length_a   1.000
_cell.length_b   1.000
_cell.length_c   1.000
_cell.angle_alpha   90.00
_cell.angle_beta   90.00
_cell.angle_gamma   90.00
#
_symmetry.space_group_name_H-M   'P 1'
#
loop_
_entity.id
_entity.type
_entity.pdbx_description
1 polymer ?
#
loop_
_entity_poly.entity_id
_entity_poly.type
_entity_poly.pdbx_seq_one_letter_code
_entity_poly.pdbx_strand_id
1 'polypeptide(L)'
;MDSSPAVKIYTAKNVREELQEASCDFIQASVGVSRKGRLLVAKMIHCFAWSFVDDSNLAVWISWYLQPHQAAFVEQCLSQRRQSFLGSHNCRILPFDSRFCYLLRPEEISP
;
A
#
# COMPACT_ATOMS: atom_id res chain seq x y z
N MET A 1 -26.43 1.70 11.54
CA MET A 1 -25.31 1.52 10.59
C MET A 1 -24.35 0.58 11.26
N ASP A 2 -24.48 -0.71 10.99
CA ASP A 2 -23.67 -1.73 11.65
C ASP A 2 -22.29 -1.76 10.99
N SER A 3 -21.30 -1.18 11.68
CA SER A 3 -19.90 -1.11 11.26
C SER A 3 -19.19 -2.46 11.43
N SER A 4 -19.79 -3.56 10.95
CA SER A 4 -19.10 -4.85 10.95
C SER A 4 -18.26 -4.93 9.68
N PRO A 5 -16.91 -4.95 9.76
CA PRO A 5 -16.08 -5.12 8.58
C PRO A 5 -16.46 -6.45 7.91
N ALA A 6 -16.68 -6.44 6.60
CA ALA A 6 -17.03 -7.64 5.85
C ALA A 6 -15.90 -8.67 6.02
N VAL A 7 -16.17 -9.75 6.77
CA VAL A 7 -15.24 -10.85 6.94
C VAL A 7 -15.34 -11.72 5.68
N LYS A 8 -14.25 -11.78 4.89
CA LYS A 8 -14.16 -12.68 3.73
C LYS A 8 -13.79 -14.08 4.23
N ILE A 9 -14.64 -15.07 3.99
CA ILE A 9 -14.37 -16.47 4.33
C ILE A 9 -13.76 -17.14 3.11
N TYR A 10 -12.53 -17.63 3.25
CA TYR A 10 -11.79 -18.30 2.18
C TYR A 10 -12.04 -19.81 2.21
N THR A 11 -12.20 -20.41 1.03
CA THR A 11 -12.42 -21.86 0.90
C THR A 11 -11.21 -22.53 0.23
N ALA A 12 -10.93 -23.78 0.57
CA ALA A 12 -9.75 -24.50 0.09
C ALA A 12 -9.64 -24.57 -1.45
N LYS A 13 -10.76 -24.38 -2.17
CA LYS A 13 -10.83 -24.47 -3.63
C LYS A 13 -9.92 -23.45 -4.33
N ASN A 14 -9.89 -22.20 -3.83
CA ASN A 14 -9.19 -21.07 -4.47
C ASN A 14 -8.39 -20.23 -3.45
N VAL A 15 -8.07 -20.80 -2.28
CA VAL A 15 -7.49 -20.05 -1.15
C VAL A 15 -6.20 -19.31 -1.52
N ARG A 16 -5.43 -19.82 -2.49
CA ARG A 16 -4.19 -19.18 -2.95
C ARG A 16 -4.49 -17.86 -3.65
N GLU A 17 -5.38 -17.90 -4.64
CA GLU A 17 -5.75 -16.73 -5.45
C GLU A 17 -6.46 -15.70 -4.58
N GLU A 18 -7.34 -16.16 -3.68
CA GLU A 18 -8.07 -15.31 -2.76
C GLU A 18 -7.14 -14.58 -1.74
N LEU A 19 -6.09 -15.27 -1.26
CA LEU A 19 -5.08 -14.66 -0.40
C LEU A 19 -4.17 -13.68 -1.17
N GLN A 20 -3.85 -13.97 -2.43
CA GLN A 20 -3.09 -13.06 -3.27
C GLN A 20 -3.87 -11.75 -3.50
N GLU A 21 -5.16 -11.85 -3.84
CA GLU A 21 -6.05 -10.69 -3.96
C GLU A 21 -6.10 -9.89 -2.65
N ALA A 22 -6.32 -10.57 -1.52
CA ALA A 22 -6.36 -9.92 -0.21
C ALA A 22 -5.04 -9.22 0.16
N SER A 23 -3.91 -9.78 -0.24
CA SER A 23 -2.59 -9.16 -0.03
C SER A 23 -2.43 -7.87 -0.85
N CYS A 24 -2.90 -7.85 -2.10
CA CYS A 24 -2.90 -6.67 -2.94
C CYS A 24 -3.80 -5.58 -2.35
N ASP A 25 -5.02 -5.94 -1.94
CA ASP A 25 -5.97 -5.04 -1.28
C ASP A 25 -5.38 -4.44 0.00
N PHE A 26 -4.76 -5.27 0.84
CA PHE A 26 -4.11 -4.81 2.06
C PHE A 26 -2.97 -3.82 1.78
N ILE A 27 -2.14 -4.09 0.77
CA ILE A 27 -1.05 -3.18 0.37
C ILE A 27 -1.63 -1.83 -0.06
N GLN A 28 -2.64 -1.82 -0.93
CA GLN A 28 -3.31 -0.60 -1.39
C GLN A 28 -3.91 0.21 -0.24
N ALA A 29 -4.56 -0.45 0.73
CA ALA A 29 -5.18 0.20 1.88
C ALA A 29 -4.18 0.76 2.89
N SER A 30 -2.98 0.18 2.95
CA SER A 30 -1.99 0.42 4.02
C SER A 30 -0.81 1.28 3.57
N VAL A 31 -0.89 1.86 2.36
CA VAL A 31 0.03 2.89 1.90
C VAL A 31 -0.72 4.20 1.68
N GLY A 32 0.01 5.31 1.82
CA GLY A 32 -0.56 6.63 1.62
C GLY A 32 0.48 7.62 1.15
N VAL A 33 0.02 8.83 0.85
CA VAL A 33 0.90 9.92 0.40
C VAL A 33 0.76 11.09 1.34
N SER A 34 1.88 11.57 1.87
CA SER A 34 1.94 12.82 2.63
C SER A 34 1.69 14.02 1.72
N ARG A 35 1.14 15.11 2.28
CA ARG A 35 1.07 16.43 1.61
C ARG A 35 2.40 16.93 1.02
N LYS A 36 3.53 16.45 1.55
CA LYS A 36 4.88 16.76 1.06
C LYS A 36 5.39 15.79 -0.03
N GLY A 37 4.52 14.97 -0.62
CA GLY A 37 4.90 13.99 -1.64
C GLY A 37 5.75 12.83 -1.13
N ARG A 38 5.62 12.47 0.15
CA ARG A 38 6.34 11.30 0.71
C ARG A 38 5.42 10.09 0.75
N LEU A 39 5.88 8.95 0.21
CA LEU A 39 5.21 7.66 0.35
C LEU A 39 5.23 7.25 1.83
N LEU A 40 4.05 6.96 2.38
CA LEU A 40 3.83 6.47 3.73
C LEU A 40 3.53 4.97 3.63
N VAL A 41 4.23 4.15 4.41
CA VAL A 41 4.14 2.70 4.33
C VAL A 41 3.90 2.14 5.71
N ALA A 42 2.86 1.33 5.90
CA ALA A 42 2.64 0.63 7.16
C ALA A 42 3.83 -0.28 7.52
N LYS A 43 4.21 -0.30 8.81
CA LYS A 43 5.32 -1.15 9.30
C LYS A 43 5.18 -2.62 8.89
N MET A 44 3.96 -3.16 8.86
CA MET A 44 3.71 -4.55 8.48
C MET A 44 4.16 -4.84 7.04
N ILE A 45 3.88 -3.94 6.09
CA ILE A 45 4.34 -4.06 4.70
C ILE A 45 5.86 -4.00 4.63
N HIS A 46 6.47 -3.05 5.35
CA HIS A 46 7.93 -2.91 5.37
C HIS A 46 8.61 -4.17 5.91
N CYS A 47 8.14 -4.70 7.05
CA CYS A 47 8.68 -5.93 7.63
C CYS A 47 8.47 -7.15 6.73
N PHE A 48 7.32 -7.24 6.05
CA PHE A 48 7.06 -8.30 5.09
C PHE A 48 8.00 -8.23 3.88
N ALA A 49 8.13 -7.04 3.28
CA ALA A 49 8.95 -6.83 2.09
C ALA A 49 10.46 -6.95 2.35
N TRP A 50 10.92 -6.69 3.59
CA TRP A 50 12.34 -6.69 3.94
C TRP A 50 13.05 -7.96 3.47
N SER A 51 12.44 -9.14 3.60
CA SER A 51 13.13 -10.38 3.24
C SER A 51 13.37 -10.57 1.74
N PHE A 52 12.79 -9.73 0.87
CA PHE A 52 12.91 -9.86 -0.58
C PHE A 52 13.00 -8.54 -1.38
N VAL A 53 12.93 -7.37 -0.74
CA VAL A 53 13.07 -6.06 -1.38
C VAL A 53 14.02 -5.17 -0.57
N ASP A 54 15.01 -4.59 -1.25
CA ASP A 54 15.88 -3.57 -0.66
C ASP A 54 15.09 -2.28 -0.34
N ASP A 55 15.48 -1.59 0.74
CA ASP A 55 14.85 -0.34 1.16
C ASP A 55 14.83 0.74 0.06
N SER A 56 15.82 0.74 -0.84
CA SER A 56 15.90 1.65 -1.99
C SER A 56 14.81 1.37 -3.04
N ASN A 57 14.40 0.11 -3.17
CA ASN A 57 13.46 -0.41 -4.16
C ASN A 57 12.04 -0.58 -3.60
N LEU A 58 11.84 -0.45 -2.28
CA LEU A 58 10.54 -0.61 -1.63
C LEU A 58 9.42 0.23 -2.27
N ALA A 59 9.70 1.49 -2.61
CA ALA A 59 8.72 2.37 -3.23
C ALA A 59 8.32 1.92 -4.65
N VAL A 60 9.27 1.40 -5.42
CA VAL A 60 9.02 0.86 -6.77
C VAL A 60 8.23 -0.44 -6.68
N TRP A 61 8.58 -1.31 -5.72
CA TRP A 61 7.84 -2.54 -5.48
C TRP A 61 6.39 -2.25 -5.07
N ILE A 62 6.16 -1.27 -4.22
CA ILE A 62 4.81 -0.84 -3.82
C ILE A 62 4.02 -0.30 -5.03
N SER A 63 4.65 0.45 -5.94
CA SER A 63 3.92 1.07 -7.08
C SER A 63 3.26 0.06 -8.01
N TRP A 64 3.76 -1.19 -8.04
CA TRP A 64 3.14 -2.30 -8.79
C TRP A 64 1.77 -2.73 -8.26
N TYR A 65 1.48 -2.44 -6.99
CA TYR A 65 0.19 -2.79 -6.36
C TYR A 65 -0.80 -1.64 -6.40
N LEU A 66 -0.41 -0.43 -6.80
CA LEU A 66 -1.26 0.76 -6.73
C LEU A 66 -2.05 0.97 -8.01
N GLN A 67 -3.15 1.73 -7.90
CA GLN A 67 -3.89 2.17 -9.08
C GLN A 67 -3.01 3.08 -9.95
N PRO A 68 -3.21 3.14 -11.28
CA PRO A 68 -2.32 3.85 -12.20
C PRO A 68 -2.04 5.31 -11.81
N HIS A 69 -3.05 6.03 -11.30
CA HIS A 69 -2.90 7.42 -10.88
C HIS A 69 -2.01 7.57 -9.62
N GLN A 70 -2.11 6.61 -8.70
CA GLN A 70 -1.31 6.57 -7.47
C GLN A 70 0.13 6.13 -7.80
N ALA A 71 0.29 5.13 -8.65
CA ALA A 71 1.59 4.66 -9.13
C ALA A 71 2.36 5.78 -9.84
N ALA A 72 1.71 6.50 -10.77
CA ALA A 72 2.32 7.64 -11.46
C ALA A 72 2.80 8.73 -10.49
N PHE A 73 2.03 9.00 -9.43
CA PHE A 73 2.42 9.95 -8.40
C PHE A 73 3.64 9.48 -7.59
N VAL A 74 3.69 8.18 -7.24
CA VAL A 74 4.86 7.59 -6.56
C VAL A 74 6.10 7.69 -7.44
N GLU A 75 6.01 7.37 -8.73
CA GLU A 75 7.12 7.51 -9.69
C GLU A 75 7.59 8.97 -9.82
N GLN A 76 6.65 9.92 -9.82
CA GLN A 76 6.99 11.35 -9.81
C GLN A 76 7.76 11.74 -8.53
N CYS A 77 7.33 11.26 -7.36
CA CYS A 77 8.03 11.52 -6.10
C CYS A 77 9.43 10.91 -6.08
N LEU A 78 9.60 9.72 -6.65
CA LEU A 78 10.89 9.05 -6.80
C LEU A 78 11.83 9.83 -7.73
N SER A 79 11.33 10.29 -8.87
CA SER A 79 12.15 11.04 -9.84
C SER A 79 12.61 12.41 -9.31
N GLN A 80 11.75 13.15 -8.61
CA GLN A 80 12.12 14.42 -7.97
C GLN A 80 13.20 14.24 -6.90
N ARG A 81 13.21 13.11 -6.19
CA ARG A 81 14.14 12.89 -5.09
C ARG A 81 15.49 12.35 -5.51
N ARG A 82 15.58 11.67 -6.66
CA ARG A 82 16.86 11.30 -7.31
C ARG A 82 17.70 12.54 -7.66
N GLN A 83 17.08 13.72 -7.78
CA GLN A 83 17.76 15.01 -7.98
C GLN A 83 18.28 15.64 -6.67
N SER A 84 17.94 15.07 -5.50
CA SER A 84 18.37 15.60 -4.20
C SER A 84 19.58 14.82 -3.65
N PHE A 85 20.62 15.54 -3.27
CA PHE A 85 21.90 14.99 -2.77
C PHE A 85 21.81 14.29 -1.40
N LEU A 86 20.68 14.38 -0.69
CA LEU A 86 20.48 13.69 0.58
C LEU A 86 19.78 12.35 0.32
N GLY A 87 20.48 11.25 0.61
CA GLY A 87 20.03 9.84 0.53
C GLY A 87 18.87 9.51 1.48
N SER A 88 17.81 10.30 1.42
CA SER A 88 16.67 10.26 2.30
C SER A 88 15.72 9.17 1.80
N HIS A 89 15.46 8.16 2.63
CA HIS A 89 14.61 7.01 2.31
C HIS A 89 13.32 7.43 1.59
N ASN A 90 13.07 6.81 0.43
CA ASN A 90 11.95 7.10 -0.47
C ASN A 90 10.59 6.99 0.23
N CYS A 91 10.53 6.17 1.29
CA CYS A 91 9.36 5.95 2.11
C CYS A 91 9.52 6.54 3.51
N ARG A 92 8.39 6.83 4.17
CA ARG A 92 8.29 6.98 5.61
C ARG A 92 7.54 5.77 6.15
N ILE A 93 8.21 4.98 6.98
CA ILE A 93 7.56 3.86 7.67
C ILE A 93 6.69 4.42 8.79
N LEU A 94 5.39 4.13 8.74
CA LEU A 94 4.45 4.43 9.80
C LEU A 94 4.57 3.38 10.90
N PRO A 95 4.51 3.76 12.18
CA PRO A 95 4.47 2.79 13.27
C PRO A 95 3.28 1.85 13.10
N PHE A 96 3.33 0.70 13.77
CA PHE A 96 2.20 -0.21 13.79
C PHE A 96 0.96 0.51 14.33
N ASP A 97 -0.16 0.31 13.65
CA ASP A 97 -1.44 0.90 13.96
C ASP A 97 -2.49 -0.20 13.84
N SER A 98 -3.26 -0.42 14.90
CA SER A 98 -4.34 -1.41 14.92
C SER A 98 -5.63 -0.90 14.29
N ARG A 99 -5.66 0.38 13.88
CA ARG A 99 -6.77 0.95 13.12
C ARG A 99 -6.79 0.37 11.71
N PHE A 100 -7.98 0.07 11.22
CA PHE A 100 -8.22 -0.47 9.90
C PHE A 100 -8.89 0.59 9.00
N CYS A 101 -8.56 0.56 7.72
CA CYS A 101 -9.20 1.38 6.70
C CYS A 101 -10.20 0.52 5.91
N TYR A 102 -11.42 1.01 5.72
CA TYR A 102 -12.38 0.36 4.85
C TYR A 102 -11.99 0.62 3.38
N LEU A 103 -11.91 -0.46 2.60
CA LEU A 103 -11.90 -0.37 1.14
C LEU A 103 -13.34 -0.45 0.67
N LEU A 104 -13.91 0.69 0.28
CA LEU A 104 -15.24 0.73 -0.31
C LEU A 104 -15.14 0.36 -1.79
N ARG A 105 -16.00 -0.56 -2.24
CA ARG A 105 -16.07 -0.91 -3.67
C ARG A 105 -16.67 0.28 -4.44
N PRO A 106 -16.15 0.63 -5.63
CA PRO A 106 -16.67 1.75 -6.42
C PRO A 106 -18.18 1.72 -6.73
N GLU A 107 -18.83 0.56 -6.66
CA GLU A 107 -20.26 0.41 -6.94
C GLU A 107 -21.21 0.87 -5.81
N GLU A 108 -20.69 1.18 -4.61
CA GLU A 108 -21.52 1.69 -3.50
C GLU A 108 -21.64 3.21 -3.46
N ILE A 109 -21.03 3.92 -4.42
CA ILE A 109 -21.14 5.38 -4.55
C ILE A 109 -22.18 5.70 -5.63
N SER A 110 -23.45 5.46 -5.32
CA SER A 110 -24.53 6.18 -6.00
C SER A 110 -24.65 7.59 -5.39
N PRO A 111 -24.85 8.65 -6.18
CA PRO A 111 -25.16 9.99 -5.67
C PRO A 111 -26.46 10.01 -4.85
#